data_AF-A0A9E2F3M6-F1
#
_entry.id   AF-A0A9E2F3M6-F1
#
_cell.length_a   1.000
_cell.length_b   1.000
_cell.length_c   1.000
_cell.angle_alpha   90.00
_cell.angle_beta   90.00
_cell.angle_gamma   90.00
#
_symmetry.space_group_name_H-M   'P 1'
#
loop_
_entity.id
_entity.type
_entity.pdbx_description
1 polymer ?
#
loop_
_entity_poly.entity_id
_entity_poly.type
_entity_poly.pdbx_seq_one_letter_code
_entity_poly.pdbx_strand_id
1 'polypeptide(L)'
;MLLTGHAISACSAPGEDSPADAAAADGVVWAINVGGSEYRGIDGTTYAAESSIAGGAVGEMASVKGSQDPELYLSYREGDIEIAHPIANGVYDLTFHFAEPSDHGAGDRVFDTFAEGERVIDDLDVMLFRDGKTVSALSVTAPDVEVVDGELNVRFEAEAGQPTLSGFVVRSKTPVKPGWKLVWSDEFDADEIDARKWSPNIWPARKVNDEDQAYTGRKKNLRIEDGMLVIEAHKEDYEGASYTSGRLHSSGKGDFLYGRFEVRAKLPRGQGSWPAIWMLPSDPFTYATTCSGDEDWQGSADCNAWPNSGEIDIMEHVGYQMGHVHGTVHTKAYYWAVWEQRKGRILIDDVDEEFHVYAMEWSPERIDIFVDDSLYFTYVNENKGWEEWPFDKAFHLILNIAVGGAWGRAGGPIDDSIFPQRMFIDYARVYERTE
;
A
#
# COMPACT_ATOMS: atom_id res chain seq x y z
N MET A 1 -55.61 51.10 22.82
CA MET A 1 -56.06 50.72 21.47
C MET A 1 -54.79 50.67 20.61
N LEU A 2 -54.61 49.57 19.90
CA LEU A 2 -53.32 49.04 19.43
C LEU A 2 -52.52 49.98 18.50
N LEU A 3 -51.20 50.03 18.72
CA LEU A 3 -50.22 50.45 17.71
C LEU A 3 -49.27 49.27 17.47
N THR A 4 -49.49 48.59 16.35
CA THR A 4 -48.68 47.48 15.85
C THR A 4 -47.40 48.03 15.20
N GLY A 5 -46.26 47.78 15.84
CA GLY A 5 -44.93 47.97 15.26
C GLY A 5 -44.55 46.77 14.38
N HIS A 6 -44.07 47.06 13.17
CA HIS A 6 -43.49 46.07 12.27
C HIS A 6 -42.16 45.56 12.84
N ALA A 7 -42.06 44.26 13.08
CA ALA A 7 -40.82 43.58 13.47
C ALA A 7 -40.04 43.15 12.22
N ILE A 8 -38.74 43.41 12.28
CA ILE A 8 -37.71 43.00 11.32
C ILE A 8 -37.56 41.48 11.41
N SER A 9 -37.62 40.81 10.26
CA SER A 9 -37.38 39.37 10.13
C SER A 9 -35.90 39.08 10.39
N ALA A 10 -35.60 38.40 11.50
CA ALA A 10 -34.27 37.87 11.78
C ALA A 10 -34.05 36.58 10.97
N CYS A 11 -32.90 36.49 10.30
CA CYS A 11 -32.43 35.27 9.64
C CYS A 11 -32.27 34.14 10.66
N SER A 12 -32.83 32.99 10.35
CA SER A 12 -32.59 31.71 11.01
C SER A 12 -31.12 31.31 10.80
N ALA A 13 -30.42 30.96 11.87
CA ALA A 13 -29.12 30.30 11.80
C ALA A 13 -29.26 28.92 11.11
N PRO A 14 -28.28 28.47 10.32
CA PRO A 14 -28.26 27.11 9.82
C PRO A 14 -28.09 26.15 11.01
N GLY A 15 -28.85 25.07 10.99
CA GLY A 15 -28.87 24.05 12.04
C GLY A 15 -27.48 23.45 12.23
N GLU A 16 -27.15 23.22 13.50
CA GLU A 16 -26.01 22.41 13.92
C GLU A 16 -26.21 20.99 13.38
N ASP A 17 -25.34 20.55 12.48
CA ASP A 17 -25.21 19.14 12.15
C ASP A 17 -24.92 18.36 13.44
N SER A 18 -25.74 17.34 13.67
CA SER A 18 -25.59 16.44 14.82
C SER A 18 -24.24 15.72 14.73
N PRO A 19 -23.49 15.57 15.83
CA PRO A 19 -22.19 14.89 15.84
C PRO A 19 -22.25 13.38 15.59
N ALA A 20 -23.42 12.85 15.21
CA ALA A 20 -23.63 11.45 14.82
C ALA A 20 -23.32 11.15 13.34
N ASP A 21 -23.16 12.18 12.50
CA ASP A 21 -22.79 12.03 11.07
C ASP A 21 -21.30 12.32 10.80
N ALA A 22 -20.48 12.40 11.85
CA ALA A 22 -19.04 12.53 11.75
C ALA A 22 -18.39 11.16 11.46
N ALA A 23 -18.25 10.85 10.17
CA ALA A 23 -17.36 9.82 9.60
C ALA A 23 -17.58 8.37 10.08
N ALA A 24 -18.46 7.64 9.39
CA ALA A 24 -18.14 6.25 9.12
C ALA A 24 -16.82 6.26 8.33
N ALA A 25 -15.74 5.74 8.93
CA ALA A 25 -14.45 5.63 8.26
C ALA A 25 -14.67 4.89 6.93
N ASP A 26 -14.45 5.54 5.79
CA ASP A 26 -14.44 5.03 4.41
C ASP A 26 -15.00 3.60 4.20
N GLY A 27 -16.32 3.45 4.27
CA GLY A 27 -16.99 2.19 3.97
C GLY A 27 -16.82 1.07 5.00
N VAL A 28 -16.19 1.31 6.15
CA VAL A 28 -16.13 0.34 7.27
C VAL A 28 -17.54 0.08 7.78
N VAL A 29 -17.96 -1.19 7.66
CA VAL A 29 -19.28 -1.66 8.13
C VAL A 29 -19.16 -2.43 9.44
N TRP A 30 -18.01 -3.06 9.68
CA TRP A 30 -17.73 -3.77 10.92
C TRP A 30 -16.22 -3.79 11.19
N ALA A 31 -15.82 -3.55 12.43
CA ALA A 31 -14.42 -3.65 12.86
C ALA A 31 -14.36 -4.11 14.32
N ILE A 32 -13.46 -5.03 14.64
CA ILE A 32 -13.28 -5.58 15.99
C ILE A 32 -11.83 -5.57 16.43
N ASN A 33 -11.63 -5.27 17.72
CA ASN A 33 -10.38 -5.50 18.44
C ASN A 33 -10.43 -6.90 19.07
N VAL A 34 -9.72 -7.86 18.49
CA VAL A 34 -9.84 -9.28 18.87
C VAL A 34 -9.17 -9.51 20.21
N GLY A 35 -9.89 -10.13 21.15
CA GLY A 35 -9.48 -10.27 22.55
C GLY A 35 -9.46 -8.96 23.37
N GLY A 36 -9.72 -7.81 22.76
CA GLY A 36 -9.55 -6.50 23.37
C GLY A 36 -10.86 -5.74 23.63
N SER A 37 -10.73 -4.59 24.30
CA SER A 37 -11.85 -3.66 24.50
C SER A 37 -12.07 -2.76 23.30
N GLU A 38 -13.27 -2.18 23.22
CA GLU A 38 -13.57 -1.13 22.24
C GLU A 38 -12.57 0.02 22.35
N TYR A 39 -12.08 0.49 21.20
CA TYR A 39 -11.27 1.70 21.11
C TYR A 39 -11.40 2.35 19.73
N ARG A 40 -10.90 3.58 19.59
CA ARG A 40 -10.89 4.31 18.33
C ARG A 40 -9.47 4.39 17.78
N GLY A 41 -9.26 3.82 16.60
CA GLY A 41 -8.00 3.81 15.88
C GLY A 41 -7.59 5.18 15.38
N ILE A 42 -6.31 5.29 14.99
CA ILE A 42 -5.70 6.55 14.53
C ILE A 42 -6.27 7.03 13.18
N ASP A 43 -6.74 6.10 12.36
CA ASP A 43 -7.45 6.34 11.09
C ASP A 43 -8.90 6.84 11.30
N GLY A 44 -9.36 6.85 12.55
CA GLY A 44 -10.71 7.22 12.95
C GLY A 44 -11.71 6.07 12.99
N THR A 45 -11.30 4.85 12.64
CA THR A 45 -12.12 3.63 12.73
C THR A 45 -12.41 3.31 14.19
N THR A 46 -13.67 3.06 14.53
CA THR A 46 -14.03 2.53 15.85
C THR A 46 -14.02 1.01 15.78
N TYR A 47 -13.10 0.40 16.53
CA TYR A 47 -13.02 -1.05 16.70
C TYR A 47 -13.88 -1.41 17.90
N ALA A 48 -14.96 -2.15 17.67
CA ALA A 48 -15.79 -2.65 18.75
C ALA A 48 -15.00 -3.65 19.61
N ALA A 49 -15.42 -3.82 20.86
CA ALA A 49 -15.00 -4.98 21.64
C ALA A 49 -15.39 -6.26 20.89
N GLU A 50 -14.59 -7.31 21.08
CA GLU A 50 -14.76 -8.57 20.39
C GLU A 50 -16.21 -9.09 20.43
N SER A 51 -16.73 -9.45 19.26
CA SER A 51 -18.04 -10.08 19.08
C SER A 51 -18.01 -11.01 17.85
N SER A 52 -18.99 -11.91 17.75
CA SER A 52 -19.17 -12.78 16.56
C SER A 52 -17.98 -13.72 16.26
N ILE A 53 -17.16 -14.02 17.27
CA ILE A 53 -16.00 -14.91 17.16
C ILE A 53 -16.11 -16.04 18.20
N ALA A 54 -15.68 -17.23 17.82
CA ALA A 54 -15.67 -18.43 18.64
C ALA A 54 -14.31 -19.13 18.57
N GLY A 55 -14.01 -19.92 19.59
CA GLY A 55 -12.78 -20.70 19.68
C GLY A 55 -11.50 -19.86 19.80
N GLY A 56 -10.35 -20.52 19.90
CA GLY A 56 -9.08 -19.88 20.27
C GLY A 56 -9.01 -19.37 21.72
N ALA A 57 -7.79 -19.25 22.26
CA ALA A 57 -7.50 -18.64 23.54
C ALA A 57 -7.15 -17.16 23.36
N VAL A 58 -7.70 -16.30 24.22
CA VAL A 58 -7.32 -14.88 24.24
C VAL A 58 -5.95 -14.72 24.88
N GLY A 59 -5.10 -13.92 24.26
CA GLY A 59 -3.79 -13.54 24.74
C GLY A 59 -3.53 -12.04 24.63
N GLU A 60 -2.43 -11.60 25.23
CA GLU A 60 -1.98 -10.21 25.23
C GLU A 60 -0.50 -10.11 24.84
N MET A 61 -0.13 -8.96 24.27
CA MET A 61 1.23 -8.58 23.92
C MET A 61 1.61 -7.27 24.61
N ALA A 62 2.87 -7.15 25.02
CA ALA A 62 3.34 -5.94 25.71
C ALA A 62 3.61 -4.76 24.77
N SER A 63 3.94 -5.03 23.51
CA SER A 63 4.20 -4.02 22.49
C SER A 63 4.05 -4.62 21.09
N VAL A 64 3.97 -3.75 20.08
CA VAL A 64 4.08 -4.11 18.66
C VAL A 64 4.84 -3.00 17.93
N LYS A 65 5.49 -3.33 16.83
CA LYS A 65 6.15 -2.40 15.90
C LYS A 65 5.49 -2.41 14.53
N GLY A 66 5.82 -1.46 13.67
CA GLY A 66 5.38 -1.46 12.27
C GLY A 66 3.94 -0.99 12.04
N SER A 67 3.24 -0.50 13.08
CA SER A 67 1.90 0.08 12.99
C SER A 67 1.84 1.47 13.64
N GLN A 68 1.06 2.38 13.06
CA GLN A 68 0.64 3.63 13.73
C GLN A 68 -0.50 3.41 14.73
N ASP A 69 -1.14 2.25 14.67
CA ASP A 69 -2.17 1.81 15.60
C ASP A 69 -1.70 0.53 16.32
N PRO A 70 -0.84 0.65 17.34
CA PRO A 70 -0.33 -0.52 18.05
C PRO A 70 -1.40 -1.20 18.92
N GLU A 71 -2.42 -0.47 19.39
CA GLU A 71 -3.45 -0.98 20.31
C GLU A 71 -4.22 -2.16 19.68
N LEU A 72 -4.47 -2.12 18.37
CA LEU A 72 -5.12 -3.20 17.62
C LEU A 72 -4.41 -4.56 17.72
N TYR A 73 -3.12 -4.55 18.04
CA TYR A 73 -2.28 -5.75 18.04
C TYR A 73 -1.88 -6.19 19.46
N LEU A 74 -2.31 -5.46 20.50
CA LEU A 74 -1.94 -5.80 21.89
C LEU A 74 -2.78 -6.93 22.46
N SER A 75 -3.94 -7.23 21.87
CA SER A 75 -4.74 -8.40 22.17
C SER A 75 -4.89 -9.27 20.92
N TYR A 76 -5.08 -10.57 21.12
CA TYR A 76 -5.29 -11.52 20.03
C TYR A 76 -6.03 -12.77 20.51
N ARG A 77 -6.52 -13.56 19.56
CA ARG A 77 -6.85 -14.97 19.77
C ARG A 77 -5.82 -15.86 19.10
N GLU A 78 -5.54 -17.01 19.70
CA GLU A 78 -4.72 -18.09 19.13
C GLU A 78 -5.46 -19.43 19.22
N GLY A 79 -5.56 -20.15 18.11
CA GLY A 79 -6.17 -21.49 18.04
C GLY A 79 -7.23 -21.63 16.96
N ASP A 80 -8.17 -22.56 17.16
CA ASP A 80 -9.32 -22.77 16.27
C ASP A 80 -10.27 -21.57 16.32
N ILE A 81 -9.99 -20.54 15.52
CA ILE A 81 -10.77 -19.29 15.46
C ILE A 81 -11.81 -19.41 14.36
N GLU A 82 -13.06 -19.08 14.68
CA GLU A 82 -14.17 -18.98 13.73
C GLU A 82 -14.90 -17.66 13.94
N ILE A 83 -15.23 -16.96 12.87
CA ILE A 83 -16.06 -15.75 12.86
C ILE A 83 -17.34 -16.07 12.10
N ALA A 84 -18.49 -15.72 12.69
CA ALA A 84 -19.81 -15.80 12.07
C ALA A 84 -20.58 -14.53 12.45
N HIS A 85 -20.66 -13.57 11.53
CA HIS A 85 -21.20 -12.24 11.78
C HIS A 85 -22.39 -11.93 10.86
N PRO A 86 -23.60 -11.71 11.40
CA PRO A 86 -24.74 -11.29 10.60
C PRO A 86 -24.46 -9.96 9.89
N ILE A 87 -24.50 -9.96 8.56
CA ILE A 87 -24.24 -8.79 7.71
C ILE A 87 -25.16 -8.81 6.49
N ALA A 88 -25.40 -7.67 5.86
CA ALA A 88 -26.18 -7.66 4.63
C ALA A 88 -25.44 -8.43 3.52
N ASN A 89 -26.19 -9.00 2.57
CA ASN A 89 -25.59 -9.53 1.36
C ASN A 89 -24.90 -8.40 0.59
N GLY A 90 -23.71 -8.68 0.06
CA GLY A 90 -22.89 -7.68 -0.62
C GLY A 90 -21.48 -8.18 -0.87
N VAL A 91 -20.67 -7.28 -1.45
CA VAL A 91 -19.25 -7.53 -1.70
C VAL A 91 -18.43 -6.67 -0.75
N TYR A 92 -17.48 -7.31 -0.07
CA TYR A 92 -16.71 -6.73 1.02
C TYR A 92 -15.22 -6.97 0.86
N ASP A 93 -14.42 -6.00 1.28
CA ASP A 93 -12.99 -6.15 1.50
C ASP A 93 -12.75 -6.51 2.96
N LEU A 94 -12.00 -7.58 3.20
CA LEU A 94 -11.69 -8.10 4.53
C LEU A 94 -10.23 -7.82 4.87
N THR A 95 -9.96 -6.94 5.83
CA THR A 95 -8.61 -6.70 6.34
C THR A 95 -8.39 -7.47 7.64
N PHE A 96 -7.40 -8.36 7.62
CA PHE A 96 -6.96 -9.16 8.74
C PHE A 96 -5.71 -8.54 9.36
N HIS A 97 -5.69 -8.44 10.69
CA HIS A 97 -4.56 -7.92 11.45
C HIS A 97 -3.93 -9.02 12.31
N PHE A 98 -2.64 -9.23 12.11
CA PHE A 98 -1.85 -10.27 12.76
C PHE A 98 -0.64 -9.68 13.48
N ALA A 99 -0.29 -10.27 14.62
CA ALA A 99 0.99 -10.11 15.27
C ALA A 99 1.36 -11.41 15.99
N GLU A 100 2.65 -11.75 16.02
CA GLU A 100 3.10 -12.88 16.85
C GLU A 100 3.43 -12.43 18.27
N PRO A 101 2.88 -13.09 19.30
CA PRO A 101 3.22 -12.84 20.70
C PRO A 101 4.57 -13.40 21.11
N SER A 102 5.06 -14.41 20.37
CA SER A 102 6.30 -15.14 20.66
C SER A 102 7.31 -15.06 19.52
N ASP A 103 8.55 -15.41 19.84
CA ASP A 103 9.65 -15.56 18.88
C ASP A 103 9.48 -16.86 18.08
N HIS A 104 8.49 -16.89 17.18
CA HIS A 104 8.27 -17.93 16.18
C HIS A 104 9.16 -17.68 14.97
N GLY A 105 9.93 -18.67 14.57
CA GLY A 105 10.69 -18.64 13.32
C GLY A 105 9.79 -18.78 12.09
N ALA A 106 10.37 -18.54 10.92
CA ALA A 106 9.72 -18.88 9.65
C ALA A 106 9.36 -20.37 9.61
N GLY A 107 8.14 -20.68 9.21
CA GLY A 107 7.55 -22.02 9.17
C GLY A 107 6.95 -22.51 10.49
N ASP A 108 7.13 -21.79 11.60
CA ASP A 108 6.57 -22.21 12.90
C ASP A 108 5.06 -21.96 13.00
N ARG A 109 4.55 -20.96 12.27
CA ARG A 109 3.11 -20.65 12.16
C ARG A 109 2.74 -20.38 10.71
N VAL A 110 2.04 -21.34 10.12
CA VAL A 110 1.55 -21.31 8.74
C VAL A 110 0.10 -21.78 8.75
N PHE A 111 -0.79 -20.99 8.17
CA PHE A 111 -2.20 -21.32 8.09
C PHE A 111 -2.89 -20.67 6.90
N ASP A 112 -3.92 -21.34 6.41
CA ASP A 112 -4.84 -20.81 5.42
C ASP A 112 -5.95 -20.00 6.11
N THR A 113 -6.44 -18.97 5.42
CA THR A 113 -7.64 -18.23 5.81
C THR A 113 -8.71 -18.44 4.76
N PHE A 114 -9.92 -18.77 5.21
CA PHE A 114 -11.09 -18.93 4.37
C PHE A 114 -12.15 -17.91 4.75
N ALA A 115 -12.81 -17.34 3.75
CA ALA A 115 -14.00 -16.51 3.92
C ALA A 115 -15.08 -16.99 2.94
N GLU A 116 -16.32 -17.11 3.41
CA GLU A 116 -17.45 -17.59 2.58
C GLU A 116 -17.20 -18.96 1.93
N GLY A 117 -16.38 -19.79 2.57
CA GLY A 117 -16.01 -21.14 2.09
C GLY A 117 -14.87 -21.17 1.08
N GLU A 118 -14.46 -20.03 0.54
CA GLU A 118 -13.33 -19.90 -0.39
C GLU A 118 -12.06 -19.53 0.37
N ARG A 119 -10.91 -20.00 -0.11
CA ARG A 119 -9.62 -19.63 0.47
C ARG A 119 -9.24 -18.24 0.00
N VAL A 120 -9.02 -17.34 0.94
CA VAL A 120 -8.69 -15.93 0.68
C VAL A 120 -7.26 -15.57 1.05
N ILE A 121 -6.60 -16.37 1.88
CA ILE A 121 -5.15 -16.27 2.12
C ILE A 121 -4.59 -17.69 2.13
N ASP A 122 -3.61 -17.95 1.27
CA ASP A 122 -2.90 -19.23 1.12
C ASP A 122 -1.56 -19.18 1.85
N ASP A 123 -1.25 -20.22 2.64
CA ASP A 123 0.05 -20.42 3.31
C ASP A 123 0.58 -19.17 4.05
N LEU A 124 -0.25 -18.53 4.87
CA LEU A 124 0.18 -17.35 5.61
C LEU A 124 1.22 -17.73 6.67
N ASP A 125 2.50 -17.55 6.35
CA ASP A 125 3.59 -17.54 7.31
C ASP A 125 3.71 -16.14 7.92
N VAL A 126 3.18 -15.96 9.14
CA VAL A 126 3.18 -14.66 9.82
C VAL A 126 4.59 -14.08 9.92
N MET A 127 5.60 -14.92 10.14
CA MET A 127 6.98 -14.49 10.30
C MET A 127 7.63 -14.04 8.99
N LEU A 128 7.44 -14.78 7.90
CA LEU A 128 7.94 -14.35 6.58
C LEU A 128 7.17 -13.12 6.08
N PHE A 129 5.86 -13.06 6.34
CA PHE A 129 5.00 -11.97 5.85
C PHE A 129 5.32 -10.63 6.51
N ARG A 130 5.91 -10.65 7.71
CA ARG A 130 6.45 -9.48 8.43
C ARG A 130 7.97 -9.30 8.29
N ASP A 131 8.56 -9.76 7.20
CA ASP A 131 9.99 -9.61 6.87
C ASP A 131 10.95 -10.23 7.90
N GLY A 132 10.54 -11.32 8.55
CA GLY A 132 11.32 -12.02 9.56
C GLY A 132 11.43 -11.27 10.90
N LYS A 133 10.53 -10.33 11.19
CA LYS A 133 10.59 -9.47 12.39
C LYS A 133 9.64 -9.93 13.49
N THR A 134 10.14 -10.23 14.68
CA THR A 134 9.29 -10.50 15.84
C THR A 134 8.54 -9.26 16.32
N VAL A 135 7.37 -9.47 16.94
CA VAL A 135 6.59 -8.41 17.59
C VAL A 135 6.23 -7.26 16.62
N SER A 136 6.03 -7.59 15.35
CA SER A 136 5.69 -6.65 14.28
C SER A 136 4.27 -6.90 13.79
N ALA A 137 3.56 -5.81 13.53
CA ALA A 137 2.25 -5.81 12.92
C ALA A 137 2.33 -6.30 11.47
N LEU A 138 1.27 -7.00 11.05
CA LEU A 138 1.01 -7.44 9.69
C LEU A 138 -0.47 -7.20 9.41
N SER A 139 -0.79 -6.46 8.35
CA SER A 139 -2.13 -6.38 7.79
C SER A 139 -2.17 -7.05 6.41
N VAL A 140 -3.22 -7.81 6.16
CA VAL A 140 -3.48 -8.45 4.86
C VAL A 140 -4.95 -8.22 4.50
N THR A 141 -5.19 -7.69 3.32
CA THR A 141 -6.54 -7.46 2.79
C THR A 141 -6.85 -8.49 1.71
N ALA A 142 -7.99 -9.18 1.87
CA ALA A 142 -8.62 -9.98 0.84
C ALA A 142 -9.80 -9.17 0.25
N PRO A 143 -9.71 -8.71 -1.00
CA PRO A 143 -10.77 -7.93 -1.61
C PRO A 143 -11.91 -8.81 -2.13
N ASP A 144 -13.02 -8.17 -2.45
CA ASP A 144 -14.10 -8.76 -3.27
C ASP A 144 -14.77 -10.05 -2.73
N VAL A 145 -14.85 -10.20 -1.40
CA VAL A 145 -15.55 -11.33 -0.77
C VAL A 145 -17.06 -11.12 -0.83
N GLU A 146 -17.77 -12.04 -1.50
CA GLU A 146 -19.23 -11.98 -1.69
C GLU A 146 -19.99 -12.74 -0.59
N VAL A 147 -20.79 -12.03 0.20
CA VAL A 147 -21.73 -12.61 1.18
C VAL A 147 -23.12 -12.72 0.55
N VAL A 148 -23.70 -13.93 0.55
CA VAL A 148 -24.96 -14.22 -0.16
C VAL A 148 -26.09 -14.74 0.72
N ASP A 149 -25.81 -15.09 1.98
CA ASP A 149 -26.78 -15.71 2.89
C ASP A 149 -27.12 -14.86 4.14
N GLY A 150 -26.51 -13.68 4.25
CA GLY A 150 -26.73 -12.72 5.32
C GLY A 150 -25.82 -12.92 6.54
N GLU A 151 -24.76 -13.71 6.41
CA GLU A 151 -23.78 -13.97 7.46
C GLU A 151 -22.37 -14.07 6.87
N LEU A 152 -21.43 -13.27 7.35
CA LEU A 152 -20.02 -13.40 7.00
C LEU A 152 -19.39 -14.49 7.86
N ASN A 153 -18.83 -15.49 7.20
CA ASN A 153 -18.17 -16.66 7.76
C ASN A 153 -16.69 -16.62 7.44
N VAL A 154 -15.85 -16.62 8.48
CA VAL A 154 -14.39 -16.70 8.35
C VAL A 154 -13.86 -17.81 9.25
N ARG A 155 -12.91 -18.58 8.75
CA ARG A 155 -12.24 -19.67 9.50
C ARG A 155 -10.79 -19.79 9.07
N PHE A 156 -9.99 -20.38 9.93
CA PHE A 156 -8.57 -20.60 9.68
C PHE A 156 -8.25 -22.09 9.73
N GLU A 157 -7.37 -22.56 8.84
CA GLU A 157 -6.87 -23.95 8.87
C GLU A 157 -5.36 -23.94 9.11
N ALA A 158 -4.92 -24.51 10.22
CA ALA A 158 -3.50 -24.62 10.53
C ALA A 158 -2.79 -25.69 9.70
N GLU A 159 -1.67 -25.30 9.12
CA GLU A 159 -0.68 -26.23 8.57
C GLU A 159 0.46 -26.46 9.58
N ALA A 160 0.91 -25.39 10.22
CA ALA A 160 1.92 -25.39 11.28
C ALA A 160 1.58 -24.34 12.33
N GLY A 161 1.83 -24.65 13.60
CA GLY A 161 1.42 -23.76 14.70
C GLY A 161 -0.11 -23.64 14.80
N GLN A 162 -0.59 -22.70 15.61
CA GLN A 162 -2.01 -22.37 15.68
C GLN A 162 -2.28 -21.09 14.89
N PRO A 163 -3.46 -20.85 14.33
CA PRO A 163 -3.78 -19.54 13.75
C PRO A 163 -3.79 -18.46 14.85
N THR A 164 -3.51 -17.21 14.47
CA THR A 164 -3.62 -16.05 15.35
C THR A 164 -4.40 -14.93 14.65
N LEU A 165 -5.08 -14.08 15.41
CA LEU A 165 -5.77 -12.89 14.89
C LEU A 165 -5.85 -11.81 15.98
N SER A 166 -5.44 -10.59 15.66
CA SER A 166 -5.45 -9.44 16.58
C SER A 166 -6.56 -8.42 16.28
N GLY A 167 -6.94 -8.29 15.02
CA GLY A 167 -7.98 -7.35 14.60
C GLY A 167 -8.59 -7.77 13.28
N PHE A 168 -9.81 -7.32 13.04
CA PHE A 168 -10.53 -7.63 11.81
C PHE A 168 -11.39 -6.44 11.38
N VAL A 169 -11.33 -6.10 10.10
CA VAL A 169 -12.10 -4.99 9.50
C VAL A 169 -12.80 -5.49 8.25
N VAL A 170 -14.09 -5.17 8.15
CA VAL A 170 -14.92 -5.40 6.98
C VAL A 170 -15.31 -4.05 6.40
N ARG A 171 -14.92 -3.81 5.16
CA ARG A 171 -15.33 -2.62 4.39
C ARG A 171 -16.27 -3.04 3.28
N SER A 172 -17.39 -2.33 3.12
CA SER A 172 -18.16 -2.42 1.89
C SER A 172 -17.34 -1.83 0.76
N LYS A 173 -17.30 -2.49 -0.40
CA LYS A 173 -16.64 -1.93 -1.58
C LYS A 173 -17.36 -0.66 -2.02
N THR A 174 -16.72 0.49 -1.86
CA THR A 174 -17.28 1.80 -2.24
C THR A 174 -16.54 2.38 -3.45
N PRO A 175 -17.24 2.97 -4.43
CA PRO A 175 -16.59 3.68 -5.52
C PRO A 175 -15.72 4.85 -5.02
N VAL A 176 -14.76 5.26 -5.86
CA VAL A 176 -13.97 6.49 -5.65
C VAL A 176 -14.87 7.66 -5.25
N LYS A 177 -14.47 8.38 -4.20
CA LYS A 177 -15.19 9.58 -3.74
C LYS A 177 -15.29 10.60 -4.89
N PRO A 178 -16.46 11.22 -5.10
CA PRO A 178 -16.58 12.30 -6.08
C PRO A 178 -15.75 13.52 -5.63
N GLY A 179 -15.49 14.42 -6.57
CA GLY A 179 -14.77 15.67 -6.30
C GLY A 179 -13.28 15.61 -6.66
N TRP A 180 -12.92 14.82 -7.66
CA TRP A 180 -11.58 14.80 -8.26
C TRP A 180 -11.61 15.45 -9.65
N LYS A 181 -10.66 16.34 -9.91
CA LYS A 181 -10.46 16.99 -11.22
C LYS A 181 -9.11 16.61 -11.78
N LEU A 182 -9.10 16.07 -13.00
CA LEU A 182 -7.86 15.69 -13.68
C LEU A 182 -6.98 16.93 -13.92
N VAL A 183 -5.71 16.87 -13.49
CA VAL A 183 -4.73 17.97 -13.64
C VAL A 183 -3.52 17.59 -14.47
N TRP A 184 -3.19 16.30 -14.54
CA TRP A 184 -2.09 15.79 -15.36
C TRP A 184 -2.39 14.35 -15.73
N SER A 185 -2.06 13.96 -16.96
CA SER A 185 -2.11 12.55 -17.33
C SER A 185 -1.16 12.22 -18.46
N ASP A 186 -0.87 10.94 -18.60
CA ASP A 186 -0.38 10.32 -19.83
C ASP A 186 -1.21 9.07 -20.13
N GLU A 187 -1.90 9.08 -21.26
CA GLU A 187 -2.69 7.94 -21.78
C GLU A 187 -1.87 7.08 -22.74
N PHE A 188 -0.59 7.42 -22.94
CA PHE A 188 0.36 6.67 -23.78
C PHE A 188 -0.11 6.41 -25.23
N ASP A 189 -1.03 7.20 -25.75
CA ASP A 189 -1.54 7.14 -27.14
C ASP A 189 -0.53 7.58 -28.22
N ALA A 190 0.58 8.21 -27.84
CA ALA A 190 1.59 8.72 -28.77
C ALA A 190 2.62 7.65 -29.14
N ASP A 191 3.19 7.70 -30.35
CA ASP A 191 4.16 6.70 -30.83
C ASP A 191 5.47 6.61 -30.02
N GLU A 192 5.78 7.62 -29.20
CA GLU A 192 7.00 7.71 -28.40
C GLU A 192 6.67 8.27 -27.01
N ILE A 193 7.51 7.93 -26.03
CA ILE A 193 7.43 8.45 -24.66
C ILE A 193 7.52 9.99 -24.69
N ASP A 194 6.55 10.68 -24.09
CA ASP A 194 6.52 12.14 -24.07
C ASP A 194 7.64 12.69 -23.16
N ALA A 195 8.71 13.17 -23.78
CA ALA A 195 9.85 13.77 -23.09
C ALA A 195 9.49 15.03 -22.28
N ARG A 196 8.29 15.61 -22.44
CA ARG A 196 7.79 16.70 -21.59
C ARG A 196 7.18 16.20 -20.29
N LYS A 197 6.86 14.91 -20.18
CA LYS A 197 6.26 14.26 -19.00
C LYS A 197 7.24 13.32 -18.29
N TRP A 198 8.11 12.66 -19.05
CA TRP A 198 8.92 11.56 -18.55
C TRP A 198 10.40 11.65 -18.89
N SER A 199 11.26 11.21 -17.97
CA SER A 199 12.71 11.05 -18.15
C SER A 199 13.13 9.63 -17.77
N PRO A 200 13.98 8.95 -18.55
CA PRO A 200 14.57 7.68 -18.14
C PRO A 200 15.74 7.89 -17.17
N ASN A 201 15.86 7.03 -16.15
CA ASN A 201 17.10 6.88 -15.39
C ASN A 201 18.04 5.91 -16.13
N ILE A 202 19.30 6.30 -16.30
CA ILE A 202 20.35 5.48 -16.93
C ILE A 202 21.38 5.12 -15.88
N TRP A 203 21.30 3.92 -15.33
CA TRP A 203 22.10 3.52 -14.18
C TRP A 203 22.76 2.16 -14.37
N PRO A 204 23.96 1.96 -13.80
CA PRO A 204 24.56 0.64 -13.71
C PRO A 204 23.78 -0.24 -12.74
N ALA A 205 24.02 -1.55 -12.80
CA ALA A 205 23.55 -2.47 -11.78
C ALA A 205 24.12 -2.15 -10.39
N ARG A 206 23.45 -2.68 -9.36
CA ARG A 206 23.82 -2.58 -7.94
C ARG A 206 23.74 -1.17 -7.33
N LYS A 207 23.03 -0.22 -7.96
CA LYS A 207 23.05 1.19 -7.51
C LYS A 207 22.37 1.43 -6.15
N VAL A 208 21.14 0.96 -5.94
CA VAL A 208 20.35 1.29 -4.73
C VAL A 208 20.13 0.10 -3.80
N ASN A 209 19.51 -0.99 -4.28
CA ASN A 209 19.10 -2.13 -3.44
C ASN A 209 19.83 -3.43 -3.83
N ASP A 210 21.10 -3.31 -4.25
CA ASP A 210 21.88 -4.41 -4.84
C ASP A 210 21.18 -5.06 -6.05
N GLU A 211 20.40 -4.29 -6.81
CA GLU A 211 19.59 -4.79 -7.93
C GLU A 211 20.45 -5.21 -9.14
N ASP A 212 20.10 -6.29 -9.83
CA ASP A 212 20.93 -6.96 -10.83
C ASP A 212 20.87 -6.33 -12.24
N GLN A 213 19.89 -5.46 -12.51
CA GLN A 213 19.71 -4.79 -13.80
C GLN A 213 20.50 -3.48 -13.94
N ALA A 214 20.98 -3.20 -15.15
CA ALA A 214 21.23 -1.83 -15.59
C ALA A 214 19.94 -1.20 -16.12
N TYR A 215 19.59 0.00 -15.64
CA TYR A 215 18.47 0.76 -16.21
C TYR A 215 18.92 1.50 -17.47
N THR A 216 18.17 1.38 -18.56
CA THR A 216 18.50 2.02 -19.84
C THR A 216 17.30 2.73 -20.47
N GLY A 217 17.58 3.68 -21.37
CA GLY A 217 16.59 4.39 -22.19
C GLY A 217 16.41 3.79 -23.58
N ARG A 218 16.88 2.54 -23.80
CA ARG A 218 16.77 1.88 -25.11
C ARG A 218 15.30 1.51 -25.35
N LYS A 219 14.85 1.61 -26.61
CA LYS A 219 13.51 1.14 -27.02
C LYS A 219 13.21 -0.32 -26.63
N LYS A 220 14.26 -1.14 -26.48
CA LYS A 220 14.16 -2.51 -25.99
C LYS A 220 13.63 -2.60 -24.55
N ASN A 221 13.91 -1.61 -23.71
CA ASN A 221 13.52 -1.56 -22.30
C ASN A 221 12.37 -0.58 -22.02
N LEU A 222 12.25 0.49 -22.80
CA LEU A 222 11.25 1.55 -22.63
C LEU A 222 10.68 1.99 -23.98
N ARG A 223 9.39 1.76 -24.23
CA ARG A 223 8.72 2.15 -25.47
C ARG A 223 7.22 2.31 -25.28
N ILE A 224 6.57 2.95 -26.24
CA ILE A 224 5.13 2.83 -26.41
C ILE A 224 4.85 1.71 -27.41
N GLU A 225 3.91 0.83 -27.08
CA GLU A 225 3.43 -0.27 -27.92
C GLU A 225 1.92 -0.42 -27.69
N ASP A 226 1.13 -0.41 -28.76
CA ASP A 226 -0.33 -0.58 -28.73
C ASP A 226 -1.08 0.37 -27.76
N GLY A 227 -0.67 1.63 -27.70
CA GLY A 227 -1.28 2.66 -26.83
C GLY A 227 -0.90 2.55 -25.36
N MET A 228 0.16 1.79 -25.03
CA MET A 228 0.60 1.58 -23.65
C MET A 228 2.09 1.85 -23.50
N LEU A 229 2.50 2.33 -22.33
CA LEU A 229 3.91 2.29 -21.94
C LEU A 229 4.30 0.84 -21.61
N VAL A 230 5.36 0.35 -22.25
CA VAL A 230 5.96 -0.95 -21.97
C VAL A 230 7.32 -0.74 -21.34
N ILE A 231 7.46 -1.19 -20.09
CA ILE A 231 8.74 -1.38 -19.42
C ILE A 231 9.09 -2.86 -19.53
N GLU A 232 10.25 -3.19 -20.11
CA GLU A 232 10.64 -4.58 -20.35
C GLU A 232 12.03 -4.89 -19.80
N ALA A 233 12.09 -5.86 -18.91
CA ALA A 233 13.31 -6.41 -18.36
C ALA A 233 13.83 -7.56 -19.24
N HIS A 234 15.13 -7.59 -19.50
CA HIS A 234 15.79 -8.60 -20.34
C HIS A 234 17.00 -9.19 -19.63
N LYS A 235 17.18 -10.49 -19.76
CA LYS A 235 18.47 -11.14 -19.50
C LYS A 235 19.41 -10.87 -20.67
N GLU A 236 20.46 -10.08 -20.45
CA GLU A 236 21.49 -9.79 -21.45
C GLU A 236 22.74 -9.25 -20.78
N ASP A 237 23.90 -9.53 -21.38
CA ASP A 237 25.15 -8.89 -20.97
C ASP A 237 25.16 -7.44 -21.47
N TYR A 238 25.14 -6.47 -20.54
CA TYR A 238 25.15 -5.05 -20.87
C TYR A 238 25.98 -4.27 -19.85
N GLU A 239 27.12 -3.72 -20.28
CA GLU A 239 27.97 -2.83 -19.48
C GLU A 239 28.32 -3.38 -18.08
N GLY A 240 28.48 -4.70 -17.96
CA GLY A 240 28.81 -5.38 -16.70
C GLY A 240 27.60 -5.82 -15.86
N ALA A 241 26.38 -5.51 -16.29
CA ALA A 241 25.15 -6.10 -15.76
C ALA A 241 24.75 -7.36 -16.56
N SER A 242 24.06 -8.29 -15.89
CA SER A 242 23.49 -9.50 -16.51
C SER A 242 22.02 -9.33 -16.93
N TYR A 243 21.43 -8.20 -16.56
CA TYR A 243 20.07 -7.83 -16.93
C TYR A 243 20.02 -6.36 -17.32
N THR A 244 19.02 -6.01 -18.13
CA THR A 244 18.64 -4.61 -18.36
C THR A 244 17.17 -4.42 -18.10
N SER A 245 16.77 -3.21 -17.74
CA SER A 245 15.37 -2.82 -17.53
C SER A 245 15.16 -1.34 -17.80
N GLY A 246 13.94 -0.85 -17.56
CA GLY A 246 13.57 0.55 -17.62
C GLY A 246 13.16 1.11 -16.25
N ARG A 247 13.53 2.37 -16.02
CA ARG A 247 13.06 3.19 -14.90
C ARG A 247 12.76 4.59 -15.44
N LEU A 248 11.52 5.04 -15.28
CA LEU A 248 10.99 6.28 -15.82
C LEU A 248 10.48 7.16 -14.68
N HIS A 249 10.68 8.47 -14.74
CA HIS A 249 10.24 9.39 -13.70
C HIS A 249 9.69 10.70 -14.26
N SER A 250 8.78 11.35 -13.50
CA SER A 250 8.16 12.63 -13.86
C SER A 250 8.85 13.86 -13.23
N SER A 251 9.97 13.70 -12.52
CA SER A 251 10.67 14.82 -11.86
C SER A 251 10.93 16.00 -12.81
N GLY A 252 10.53 17.20 -12.38
CA GLY A 252 10.66 18.45 -13.15
C GLY A 252 9.66 18.60 -14.30
N LYS A 253 8.70 17.67 -14.43
CA LYS A 253 7.74 17.53 -15.53
C LYS A 253 6.31 17.30 -15.04
N GLY A 254 6.18 16.68 -13.88
CA GLY A 254 4.97 16.45 -13.11
C GLY A 254 5.40 16.28 -11.66
N ASP A 255 5.31 17.36 -10.90
CA ASP A 255 5.65 17.44 -9.49
C ASP A 255 4.41 17.93 -8.74
N PHE A 256 3.96 17.14 -7.77
CA PHE A 256 2.62 17.29 -7.19
C PHE A 256 2.71 17.31 -5.67
N LEU A 257 1.89 18.15 -5.05
CA LEU A 257 1.67 18.14 -3.62
C LEU A 257 0.19 17.83 -3.40
N TYR A 258 -0.08 16.68 -2.78
CA TYR A 258 -1.42 16.12 -2.61
C TYR A 258 -2.10 15.74 -3.93
N GLY A 259 -3.24 15.07 -3.82
CA GLY A 259 -4.06 14.66 -4.95
C GLY A 259 -4.38 13.18 -4.95
N ARG A 260 -5.12 12.76 -5.98
CA ARG A 260 -5.32 11.34 -6.30
C ARG A 260 -4.42 10.96 -7.46
N PHE A 261 -3.72 9.85 -7.32
CA PHE A 261 -2.84 9.28 -8.34
C PHE A 261 -3.43 7.95 -8.74
N GLU A 262 -3.52 7.70 -10.04
CA GLU A 262 -3.97 6.42 -10.59
C GLU A 262 -2.99 5.98 -11.67
N VAL A 263 -2.51 4.76 -11.56
CA VAL A 263 -1.72 4.11 -12.60
C VAL A 263 -2.38 2.78 -12.89
N ARG A 264 -2.90 2.63 -14.11
CA ARG A 264 -3.51 1.38 -14.56
C ARG A 264 -2.46 0.52 -15.22
N ALA A 265 -2.11 -0.60 -14.60
CA ALA A 265 -1.00 -1.42 -15.04
C ALA A 265 -1.28 -2.92 -14.93
N LYS A 266 -0.54 -3.68 -15.75
CA LYS A 266 -0.39 -5.12 -15.66
C LYS A 266 1.07 -5.46 -15.38
N LEU A 267 1.32 -6.30 -14.38
CA LEU A 267 2.63 -6.53 -13.80
C LEU A 267 3.38 -7.69 -14.47
N PRO A 268 4.72 -7.71 -14.37
CA PRO A 268 5.52 -8.89 -14.69
C PRO A 268 5.35 -9.98 -13.63
N ARG A 269 5.70 -11.21 -14.01
CA ARG A 269 5.67 -12.38 -13.12
C ARG A 269 7.05 -12.97 -12.86
N GLY A 270 7.12 -13.80 -11.84
CA GLY A 270 8.15 -14.81 -11.66
C GLY A 270 9.35 -14.37 -10.80
N GLN A 271 10.02 -15.37 -10.21
CA GLN A 271 11.11 -15.19 -9.28
C GLN A 271 12.20 -14.24 -9.82
N GLY A 272 12.38 -13.12 -9.14
CA GLY A 272 13.37 -12.09 -9.50
C GLY A 272 12.77 -10.82 -10.07
N SER A 273 11.51 -10.77 -10.50
CA SER A 273 10.87 -9.50 -10.88
C SER A 273 10.51 -8.68 -9.65
N TRP A 274 10.69 -7.36 -9.74
CA TRP A 274 10.25 -6.38 -8.74
C TRP A 274 9.75 -5.11 -9.43
N PRO A 275 8.52 -5.11 -9.98
CA PRO A 275 7.86 -3.91 -10.48
C PRO A 275 7.48 -2.94 -9.35
N ALA A 276 7.55 -1.64 -9.62
CA ALA A 276 7.15 -0.61 -8.68
C ALA A 276 6.49 0.60 -9.37
N ILE A 277 5.45 1.13 -8.70
CA ILE A 277 4.82 2.43 -8.94
C ILE A 277 4.92 3.21 -7.63
N TRP A 278 5.73 4.26 -7.63
CA TRP A 278 6.14 4.90 -6.39
C TRP A 278 6.52 6.36 -6.63
N MET A 279 6.85 7.06 -5.56
CA MET A 279 7.11 8.49 -5.58
C MET A 279 8.29 8.87 -4.68
N LEU A 280 9.09 9.81 -5.17
CA LEU A 280 10.15 10.46 -4.40
C LEU A 280 9.93 11.97 -4.35
N PRO A 281 10.47 12.67 -3.33
CA PRO A 281 10.40 14.12 -3.22
C PRO A 281 11.10 14.77 -4.41
N SER A 282 10.47 15.79 -4.97
CA SER A 282 11.04 16.59 -6.06
C SER A 282 12.22 17.45 -5.61
N ASP A 283 12.27 17.79 -4.32
CA ASP A 283 13.48 18.27 -3.64
C ASP A 283 13.91 17.27 -2.56
N PRO A 284 14.84 16.34 -2.87
CA PRO A 284 15.28 15.32 -1.93
C PRO A 284 16.12 15.89 -0.78
N PHE A 285 16.63 17.12 -0.90
CA PHE A 285 17.51 17.73 0.09
C PHE A 285 16.76 18.57 1.14
N THR A 286 15.44 18.70 1.05
CA THR A 286 14.62 19.53 1.97
C THR A 286 14.94 19.25 3.44
N TYR A 287 15.09 17.97 3.82
CA TYR A 287 15.42 17.56 5.19
C TYR A 287 16.78 16.87 5.31
N ALA A 288 17.62 16.93 4.28
CA ALA A 288 18.98 16.39 4.33
C ALA A 288 19.87 17.23 5.26
N THR A 289 20.77 16.58 5.98
CA THR A 289 21.74 17.26 6.86
C THR A 289 23.19 16.86 6.60
N THR A 290 23.44 15.83 5.80
CA THR A 290 24.80 15.32 5.51
C THR A 290 25.26 15.57 4.07
N CYS A 291 24.39 16.08 3.20
CA CYS A 291 24.63 16.30 1.77
C CYS A 291 23.78 17.47 1.24
N SER A 292 24.10 17.97 0.04
CA SER A 292 23.40 19.11 -0.57
C SER A 292 23.30 19.03 -2.11
N GLY A 293 22.59 20.00 -2.70
CA GLY A 293 21.89 20.03 -4.00
C GLY A 293 22.58 19.61 -5.30
N ASP A 294 23.79 19.06 -5.29
CA ASP A 294 24.48 18.53 -6.47
C ASP A 294 25.04 17.10 -6.28
N GLU A 295 24.81 16.49 -5.11
CA GLU A 295 25.36 15.17 -4.76
C GLU A 295 24.46 14.03 -5.27
N ASP A 296 25.08 12.93 -5.75
CA ASP A 296 24.34 11.69 -6.07
C ASP A 296 23.89 11.04 -4.75
N TRP A 297 22.62 11.22 -4.41
CA TRP A 297 22.07 10.84 -3.11
C TRP A 297 21.43 9.45 -3.11
N GLN A 298 20.91 8.98 -4.25
CA GLN A 298 20.23 7.69 -4.33
C GLN A 298 21.23 6.53 -4.28
N GLY A 299 21.13 5.73 -3.22
CA GLY A 299 22.08 4.64 -2.93
C GLY A 299 23.35 5.12 -2.22
N SER A 300 23.43 6.38 -1.81
CA SER A 300 24.58 6.90 -1.07
C SER A 300 24.50 6.53 0.40
N ALA A 301 25.58 5.97 0.94
CA ALA A 301 25.69 5.64 2.37
C ALA A 301 25.95 6.89 3.25
N ASP A 302 26.43 7.99 2.66
CA ASP A 302 26.86 9.19 3.38
C ASP A 302 25.83 10.33 3.26
N CYS A 303 24.79 10.17 2.44
CA CYS A 303 23.75 11.17 2.22
C CYS A 303 22.42 10.71 2.80
N ASN A 304 21.87 11.49 3.73
CA ASN A 304 20.60 11.20 4.38
C ASN A 304 19.40 11.91 3.74
N ALA A 305 19.50 12.35 2.49
CA ALA A 305 18.37 12.90 1.73
C ALA A 305 17.17 11.92 1.75
N TRP A 306 17.46 10.64 1.58
CA TRP A 306 16.57 9.55 1.94
C TRP A 306 17.08 8.86 3.22
N PRO A 307 16.20 8.45 4.15
CA PRO A 307 14.73 8.53 4.09
C PRO A 307 14.16 9.88 4.59
N ASN A 308 15.01 10.89 4.85
CA ASN A 308 14.56 12.12 5.52
C ASN A 308 13.45 12.86 4.78
N SER A 309 13.53 12.93 3.45
CA SER A 309 12.56 13.64 2.62
C SER A 309 11.40 12.76 2.12
N GLY A 310 11.34 11.51 2.58
CA GLY A 310 10.23 10.61 2.35
C GLY A 310 10.29 9.80 1.05
N GLU A 311 9.44 8.78 0.99
CA GLU A 311 9.13 7.94 -0.17
C GLU A 311 7.72 7.38 0.03
N ILE A 312 6.95 7.31 -1.06
CA ILE A 312 5.60 6.73 -1.06
C ILE A 312 5.53 5.67 -2.15
N ASP A 313 5.33 4.42 -1.74
CA ASP A 313 5.20 3.27 -2.62
C ASP A 313 3.73 2.95 -2.80
N ILE A 314 3.18 3.36 -3.94
CA ILE A 314 1.76 3.15 -4.30
C ILE A 314 1.52 1.66 -4.60
N MET A 315 2.46 1.03 -5.27
CA MET A 315 2.45 -0.40 -5.55
C MET A 315 3.89 -0.90 -5.64
N GLU A 316 4.22 -1.88 -4.83
CA GLU A 316 5.32 -2.80 -5.06
C GLU A 316 4.81 -4.23 -5.14
N HIS A 317 5.47 -5.03 -5.96
CA HIS A 317 5.20 -6.46 -6.08
C HIS A 317 6.52 -7.19 -6.35
N VAL A 318 6.63 -8.43 -5.86
CA VAL A 318 7.81 -9.28 -6.07
C VAL A 318 7.38 -10.64 -6.59
N GLY A 319 7.96 -11.09 -7.70
CA GLY A 319 7.46 -12.25 -8.43
C GLY A 319 7.65 -13.62 -7.74
N TYR A 320 8.29 -13.68 -6.58
CA TYR A 320 8.32 -14.89 -5.74
C TYR A 320 7.11 -15.04 -4.82
N GLN A 321 6.31 -13.97 -4.66
CA GLN A 321 5.03 -13.92 -3.96
C GLN A 321 3.99 -13.31 -4.90
N MET A 322 3.66 -14.06 -5.96
CA MET A 322 2.67 -13.63 -6.95
C MET A 322 1.35 -13.24 -6.28
N GLY A 323 0.77 -12.12 -6.71
CA GLY A 323 -0.45 -11.54 -6.16
C GLY A 323 -0.35 -10.79 -4.83
N HIS A 324 0.78 -10.84 -4.14
CA HIS A 324 0.99 -10.02 -2.94
C HIS A 324 1.41 -8.61 -3.33
N VAL A 325 0.47 -7.67 -3.30
CA VAL A 325 0.72 -6.25 -3.58
C VAL A 325 0.94 -5.48 -2.28
N HIS A 326 1.97 -4.64 -2.25
CA HIS A 326 2.36 -3.86 -1.09
C HIS A 326 2.19 -2.36 -1.36
N GLY A 327 1.74 -1.65 -0.34
CA GLY A 327 1.76 -0.20 -0.28
C GLY A 327 2.53 0.21 0.96
N THR A 328 3.50 1.11 0.81
CA THR A 328 4.47 1.43 1.87
C THR A 328 4.74 2.93 1.90
N VAL A 329 5.04 3.46 3.08
CA VAL A 329 5.69 4.77 3.20
C VAL A 329 6.99 4.63 3.96
N HIS A 330 8.00 5.39 3.54
CA HIS A 330 9.26 5.49 4.25
C HIS A 330 9.51 6.92 4.72
N THR A 331 9.88 7.05 5.98
CA THR A 331 10.23 8.32 6.62
C THR A 331 11.45 8.11 7.53
N LYS A 332 12.05 9.20 8.02
CA LYS A 332 13.16 9.09 8.98
C LYS A 332 12.77 8.34 10.26
N ALA A 333 11.54 8.52 10.74
CA ALA A 333 11.03 7.81 11.91
C ALA A 333 10.69 6.36 11.58
N TYR A 334 10.15 6.11 10.38
CA TYR A 334 9.52 4.84 10.01
C TYR A 334 10.08 4.32 8.69
N TYR A 335 11.18 3.57 8.77
CA TYR A 335 11.77 2.91 7.60
C TYR A 335 12.39 1.56 7.95
N TRP A 336 12.75 0.79 6.92
CA TRP A 336 13.13 -0.62 7.05
C TRP A 336 14.31 -0.86 8.00
N ALA A 337 15.26 0.06 8.10
CA ALA A 337 16.45 -0.15 8.94
C ALA A 337 16.17 -0.06 10.44
N VAL A 338 15.08 0.61 10.85
CA VAL A 338 14.62 0.70 12.26
C VAL A 338 13.43 -0.21 12.57
N TRP A 339 12.92 -0.93 11.56
CA TRP A 339 11.87 -1.96 11.67
C TRP A 339 10.51 -1.38 12.04
N GLU A 340 10.29 -0.14 11.61
CA GLU A 340 9.06 0.61 11.87
C GLU A 340 8.37 1.04 10.58
N GLN A 341 8.82 0.56 9.41
CA GLN A 341 8.16 0.88 8.13
C GLN A 341 6.66 0.56 8.22
N ARG A 342 5.83 1.49 7.74
CA ARG A 342 4.38 1.33 7.74
C ARG A 342 4.00 0.81 6.37
N LYS A 343 3.34 -0.33 6.34
CA LYS A 343 2.93 -1.00 5.10
C LYS A 343 1.60 -1.69 5.25
N GLY A 344 0.89 -1.83 4.15
CA GLY A 344 -0.25 -2.71 4.01
C GLY A 344 -0.02 -3.72 2.90
N ARG A 345 -0.83 -4.77 2.90
CA ARG A 345 -0.85 -5.78 1.85
C ARG A 345 -2.28 -6.05 1.38
N ILE A 346 -2.43 -6.26 0.09
CA ILE A 346 -3.63 -6.79 -0.53
C ILE A 346 -3.27 -7.96 -1.45
N LEU A 347 -4.16 -8.95 -1.56
CA LEU A 347 -3.98 -10.12 -2.41
C LEU A 347 -4.83 -9.97 -3.68
N ILE A 348 -4.15 -10.00 -4.83
CA ILE A 348 -4.74 -9.81 -6.17
C ILE A 348 -4.18 -10.92 -7.07
N ASP A 349 -4.97 -11.92 -7.41
CA ASP A 349 -4.45 -13.16 -8.01
C ASP A 349 -3.94 -13.00 -9.45
N ASP A 350 -4.49 -12.06 -10.20
CA ASP A 350 -4.34 -11.91 -11.65
C ASP A 350 -3.47 -10.72 -12.08
N VAL A 351 -2.58 -10.25 -11.20
CA VAL A 351 -1.70 -9.08 -11.46
C VAL A 351 -0.87 -9.17 -12.75
N ASP A 352 -0.54 -10.37 -13.23
CA ASP A 352 0.21 -10.59 -14.49
C ASP A 352 -0.67 -10.95 -15.70
N GLU A 353 -1.97 -11.14 -15.49
CA GLU A 353 -2.94 -11.51 -16.52
C GLU A 353 -3.83 -10.33 -16.91
N GLU A 354 -4.32 -9.58 -15.92
CA GLU A 354 -5.25 -8.46 -16.05
C GLU A 354 -4.61 -7.11 -15.68
N PHE A 355 -5.33 -6.04 -16.01
CA PHE A 355 -4.94 -4.68 -15.65
C PHE A 355 -5.71 -4.23 -14.41
N HIS A 356 -4.97 -3.76 -13.41
CA HIS A 356 -5.52 -3.19 -12.18
C HIS A 356 -5.19 -1.70 -12.10
N VAL A 357 -6.05 -0.95 -11.40
CA VAL A 357 -5.81 0.45 -11.06
C VAL A 357 -5.15 0.52 -9.69
N TYR A 358 -3.85 0.81 -9.69
CA TYR A 358 -3.11 1.12 -8.48
C TYR A 358 -3.24 2.60 -8.18
N ALA A 359 -3.81 2.95 -7.03
CA ALA A 359 -4.16 4.32 -6.73
C ALA A 359 -3.75 4.76 -5.33
N MET A 360 -3.57 6.07 -5.19
CA MET A 360 -3.31 6.73 -3.92
C MET A 360 -4.17 7.98 -3.82
N GLU A 361 -4.78 8.22 -2.67
CA GLU A 361 -5.34 9.52 -2.28
C GLU A 361 -4.45 10.13 -1.19
N TRP A 362 -3.81 11.25 -1.49
CA TRP A 362 -2.88 11.93 -0.60
C TRP A 362 -3.40 13.31 -0.26
N SER A 363 -3.52 13.57 1.05
CA SER A 363 -4.00 14.80 1.66
C SER A 363 -3.03 15.27 2.74
N PRO A 364 -3.16 16.51 3.27
CA PRO A 364 -2.39 16.93 4.44
C PRO A 364 -2.59 16.04 5.68
N GLU A 365 -3.74 15.38 5.79
CA GLU A 365 -4.13 14.61 6.97
C GLU A 365 -3.69 13.15 6.89
N ARG A 366 -3.66 12.55 5.69
CA ARG A 366 -3.33 11.13 5.50
C ARG A 366 -3.06 10.77 4.03
N ILE A 367 -2.46 9.60 3.85
CA ILE A 367 -2.27 8.89 2.58
C ILE A 367 -3.09 7.60 2.65
N ASP A 368 -3.96 7.38 1.67
CA ASP A 368 -4.73 6.15 1.49
C ASP A 368 -4.31 5.48 0.17
N ILE A 369 -4.06 4.17 0.17
CA ILE A 369 -3.60 3.40 -0.99
C ILE A 369 -4.60 2.30 -1.33
N PHE A 370 -4.85 2.14 -2.64
CA PHE A 370 -5.92 1.31 -3.19
C PHE A 370 -5.43 0.44 -4.35
N VAL A 371 -6.08 -0.72 -4.52
CA VAL A 371 -6.10 -1.46 -5.78
C VAL A 371 -7.55 -1.69 -6.17
N ASP A 372 -7.94 -1.28 -7.37
CA ASP A 372 -9.32 -1.39 -7.88
C ASP A 372 -10.38 -0.93 -6.88
N ASP A 373 -10.14 0.26 -6.31
CA ASP A 373 -10.94 0.94 -5.28
C ASP A 373 -10.96 0.26 -3.89
N SER A 374 -10.25 -0.85 -3.71
CA SER A 374 -10.13 -1.55 -2.43
C SER A 374 -9.04 -0.88 -1.57
N LEU A 375 -9.45 -0.21 -0.49
CA LEU A 375 -8.55 0.44 0.46
C LEU A 375 -7.86 -0.61 1.34
N TYR A 376 -6.53 -0.71 1.24
CA TYR A 376 -5.75 -1.69 1.99
C TYR A 376 -4.62 -1.10 2.85
N PHE A 377 -4.33 0.18 2.70
CA PHE A 377 -3.33 0.87 3.52
C PHE A 377 -3.68 2.35 3.74
N THR A 378 -3.59 2.79 4.99
CA THR A 378 -3.74 4.19 5.40
C THR A 378 -2.56 4.59 6.29
N TYR A 379 -1.95 5.74 5.99
CA TYR A 379 -0.91 6.37 6.78
C TYR A 379 -1.37 7.77 7.22
N VAL A 380 -1.51 7.98 8.53
CA VAL A 380 -2.09 9.20 9.11
C VAL A 380 -1.00 10.17 9.53
N ASN A 381 -1.21 11.46 9.30
CA ASN A 381 -0.36 12.51 9.83
C ASN A 381 -0.56 12.67 11.34
N GLU A 382 0.40 12.18 12.13
CA GLU A 382 0.38 12.26 13.60
C GLU A 382 0.62 13.69 14.13
N ASN A 383 0.92 14.64 13.25
CA ASN A 383 1.23 16.04 13.56
C ASN A 383 2.46 16.20 14.48
N LYS A 384 3.46 15.31 14.34
CA LYS A 384 4.69 15.30 15.15
C LYS A 384 5.94 15.83 14.43
N GLY A 385 5.81 16.29 13.19
CA GLY A 385 6.88 16.91 12.42
C GLY A 385 7.37 16.07 11.24
N TRP A 386 8.36 16.58 10.53
CA TRP A 386 8.82 16.04 9.25
C TRP A 386 9.45 14.65 9.36
N GLU A 387 10.00 14.29 10.53
CA GLU A 387 10.55 12.95 10.73
C GLU A 387 9.52 11.84 10.52
N GLU A 388 8.25 12.13 10.81
CA GLU A 388 7.12 11.24 10.62
C GLU A 388 6.26 11.64 9.41
N TRP A 389 6.22 12.93 9.06
CA TRP A 389 5.43 13.42 7.93
C TRP A 389 6.23 14.37 7.03
N PRO A 390 7.13 13.85 6.17
CA PRO A 390 7.78 14.65 5.14
C PRO A 390 6.88 14.88 3.90
N PHE A 391 5.65 14.34 3.93
CA PHE A 391 4.68 14.33 2.83
C PHE A 391 3.86 15.64 2.76
N ASP A 392 4.52 16.76 3.02
CA ASP A 392 4.01 18.14 2.89
C ASP A 392 4.86 18.94 1.86
N LYS A 393 5.59 18.23 1.00
CA LYS A 393 6.42 18.73 -0.10
C LYS A 393 5.99 18.10 -1.42
N ALA A 394 6.42 18.66 -2.54
CA ALA A 394 6.10 18.10 -3.85
C ALA A 394 6.87 16.79 -4.10
N PHE A 395 6.19 15.81 -4.70
CA PHE A 395 6.73 14.51 -5.10
C PHE A 395 6.49 14.28 -6.60
N HIS A 396 7.25 13.37 -7.19
CA HIS A 396 7.11 12.96 -8.59
C HIS A 396 6.97 11.43 -8.71
N LEU A 397 6.26 10.97 -9.74
CA LEU A 397 6.04 9.56 -10.02
C LEU A 397 7.30 8.88 -10.58
N ILE A 398 7.46 7.61 -10.24
CA ILE A 398 8.49 6.70 -10.74
C ILE A 398 7.83 5.36 -11.10
N LEU A 399 8.18 4.84 -12.28
CA LEU A 399 7.72 3.56 -12.81
C LEU A 399 8.94 2.73 -13.20
N ASN A 400 9.08 1.51 -12.68
CA ASN A 400 10.19 0.62 -13.06
C ASN A 400 9.88 -0.86 -12.88
N ILE A 401 10.77 -1.68 -13.44
CA ILE A 401 10.95 -3.08 -13.05
C ILE A 401 12.39 -3.26 -12.60
N ALA A 402 12.62 -3.45 -11.30
CA ALA A 402 13.88 -3.98 -10.81
C ALA A 402 13.96 -5.49 -11.08
N VAL A 403 15.18 -6.01 -11.18
CA VAL A 403 15.49 -7.43 -11.31
C VAL A 403 16.42 -7.83 -10.17
N GLY A 404 15.98 -8.79 -9.37
CA GLY A 404 16.72 -9.28 -8.23
C GLY A 404 16.80 -8.28 -7.08
N GLY A 405 18.00 -7.90 -6.67
CA GLY A 405 18.17 -7.07 -5.47
C GLY A 405 17.98 -7.84 -4.18
N ALA A 406 17.94 -7.12 -3.06
CA ALA A 406 17.73 -7.72 -1.75
C ALA A 406 16.34 -8.40 -1.63
N TRP A 407 15.30 -7.77 -2.16
CA TRP A 407 13.93 -8.27 -2.03
C TRP A 407 13.49 -9.19 -3.16
N GLY A 408 13.77 -8.86 -4.43
CA GLY A 408 13.40 -9.72 -5.56
C GLY A 408 14.10 -11.08 -5.57
N ARG A 409 15.20 -11.27 -4.81
CA ARG A 409 15.87 -12.58 -4.60
C ARG A 409 15.53 -13.25 -3.27
N ALA A 410 14.62 -12.70 -2.47
CA ALA A 410 14.33 -13.23 -1.14
C ALA A 410 13.75 -14.67 -1.19
N GLY A 411 12.96 -14.99 -2.22
CA GLY A 411 12.46 -16.35 -2.48
C GLY A 411 13.48 -17.33 -3.09
N GLY A 412 14.67 -16.86 -3.49
CA GLY A 412 15.70 -17.69 -4.12
C GLY A 412 16.42 -16.99 -5.28
N PRO A 413 17.30 -17.72 -6.01
CA PRO A 413 17.96 -17.21 -7.21
C PRO A 413 16.95 -16.73 -8.26
N ILE A 414 17.30 -15.70 -9.03
CA ILE A 414 16.51 -15.22 -10.17
C ILE A 414 16.27 -16.37 -11.15
N ASP A 415 15.03 -16.57 -11.58
CA ASP A 415 14.71 -17.54 -12.62
C ASP A 415 14.94 -16.91 -14.00
N ASP A 416 16.09 -17.22 -14.59
CA ASP A 416 16.46 -16.75 -15.92
C ASP A 416 15.47 -17.11 -17.04
N SER A 417 14.67 -18.16 -16.85
CA SER A 417 13.77 -18.69 -17.89
C SER A 417 12.52 -17.83 -18.11
N ILE A 418 12.20 -16.93 -17.18
CA ILE A 418 11.04 -16.05 -17.28
C ILE A 418 11.27 -14.86 -18.22
N PHE A 419 12.51 -14.51 -18.54
CA PHE A 419 12.81 -13.31 -19.30
C PHE A 419 12.55 -13.49 -20.81
N PRO A 420 12.04 -12.45 -21.50
CA PRO A 420 11.77 -11.10 -21.00
C PRO A 420 10.49 -10.99 -20.16
N GLN A 421 10.48 -10.03 -19.22
CA GLN A 421 9.32 -9.71 -18.37
C GLN A 421 8.88 -8.26 -18.59
N ARG A 422 7.56 -8.03 -18.59
CA ARG A 422 6.97 -6.76 -18.98
C ARG A 422 6.03 -6.23 -17.91
N MET A 423 6.08 -4.92 -17.71
CA MET A 423 5.04 -4.14 -17.06
C MET A 423 4.39 -3.29 -18.15
N PHE A 424 3.08 -3.47 -18.33
CA PHE A 424 2.29 -2.67 -19.25
C PHE A 424 1.55 -1.61 -18.44
N ILE A 425 1.63 -0.35 -18.87
CA ILE A 425 0.90 0.74 -18.24
C ILE A 425 -0.01 1.37 -19.29
N ASP A 426 -1.31 1.31 -19.04
CA ASP A 426 -2.37 1.87 -19.88
C ASP A 426 -2.47 3.39 -19.70
N TYR A 427 -2.48 3.86 -18.46
CA TYR A 427 -2.40 5.30 -18.18
C TYR A 427 -1.75 5.60 -16.84
N ALA A 428 -1.27 6.84 -16.71
CA ALA A 428 -0.97 7.48 -15.43
C ALA A 428 -1.78 8.78 -15.35
N ARG A 429 -2.59 8.96 -14.31
CA ARG A 429 -3.46 10.12 -14.10
C ARG A 429 -3.27 10.69 -12.71
N VAL A 430 -3.28 12.02 -12.62
CA VAL A 430 -3.20 12.76 -11.37
C VAL A 430 -4.35 13.75 -11.32
N TYR A 431 -5.04 13.76 -10.19
CA TYR A 431 -6.22 14.57 -9.93
C TYR A 431 -6.02 15.45 -8.70
N GLU A 432 -6.56 16.66 -8.74
CA GLU A 432 -6.70 17.53 -7.57
C GLU A 432 -8.10 17.41 -6.99
N ARG A 433 -8.23 17.58 -5.67
CA ARG A 433 -9.54 17.62 -5.02
C ARG A 433 -10.23 18.94 -5.39
N THR A 434 -11.47 18.86 -5.86
CA THR A 434 -12.31 20.04 -6.10
C THR A 434 -12.85 20.55 -4.77
N GLU A 435 -12.68 21.84 -4.50
CA GLU A 435 -13.30 22.51 -3.34
C GLU A 435 -14.82 22.43 -3.34
#